data_AF-A0A2V2W1D8-F1
#
_entry.id   AF-A0A2V2W1D8-F1
#
_cell.length_a   1.000
_cell.length_b   1.000
_cell.length_c   1.000
_cell.angle_alpha   90.00
_cell.angle_beta   90.00
_cell.angle_gamma   90.00
#
_symmetry.space_group_name_H-M   'P 1'
#
loop_
_entity.id
_entity.type
_entity.pdbx_description
1 polymer ?
#
loop_
_entity_poly.entity_id
_entity_poly.type
_entity_poly.pdbx_seq_one_letter_code
_entity_poly.pdbx_strand_id
1 'polypeptide(L)'
;MAACESASHAPGDEPIVVGGHKGVIQRGPKAPNDSATITKKSTGWEVLMYLGMALRIDETMCELAAMAPTLVAVLSPEEENSGVWITVEKEENRPLLEAFHEELRKASVHTHGYSEVMDTARWSVCLIDVTDGMLLPCVADIKIGYIRHSPHTPPEKMARIKKKRLIQPLAIRLCGALHYFYRTISDEQCIERETCEKDIGYLLHTEEDHRRCLRAFFSSAVSMKQEGSGNKCGESEVCPRG
;
A
#
# COMPACT_ATOMS: atom_id res chain seq x y z
N MET A 1 13.80 7.44 -35.36
CA MET A 1 13.45 7.93 -34.01
C MET A 1 13.95 6.88 -33.03
N ALA A 2 15.15 7.09 -32.50
CA ALA A 2 15.72 6.21 -31.49
C ALA A 2 15.34 6.79 -30.13
N ALA A 3 14.52 6.07 -29.36
CA ALA A 3 14.34 6.38 -27.96
C ALA A 3 15.69 6.18 -27.29
N CYS A 4 16.21 7.23 -26.65
CA CYS A 4 17.38 7.12 -25.79
C CYS A 4 16.94 6.32 -24.55
N GLU A 5 17.14 5.01 -24.56
CA GLU A 5 16.96 4.14 -23.39
C GLU A 5 18.08 4.39 -22.37
N SER A 6 18.11 5.59 -21.79
CA SER A 6 18.94 5.88 -20.61
C SER A 6 18.08 5.80 -19.35
N ALA A 7 17.58 4.61 -19.06
CA ALA A 7 17.16 4.21 -17.72
C ALA A 7 17.51 2.73 -17.54
N SER A 8 18.81 2.42 -17.51
CA SER A 8 19.33 1.17 -16.98
C SER A 8 19.12 1.15 -15.46
N HIS A 9 17.88 0.88 -15.04
CA HIS A 9 17.65 0.18 -13.80
C HIS A 9 16.89 -1.07 -14.19
N ALA A 10 17.59 -2.21 -14.18
CA ALA A 10 16.93 -3.50 -14.03
C ALA A 10 15.85 -3.36 -12.96
N PRO A 11 14.65 -3.96 -13.12
CA PRO A 11 13.68 -4.00 -12.05
C PRO A 11 14.42 -4.58 -10.85
N GLY A 12 14.68 -3.74 -9.84
CA GLY A 12 15.31 -4.21 -8.63
C GLY A 12 14.43 -5.31 -8.06
N ASP A 13 15.04 -6.32 -7.46
CA ASP A 13 14.33 -7.39 -6.74
C ASP A 13 13.38 -6.85 -5.65
N GLU A 14 13.37 -5.54 -5.37
CA GLU A 14 12.48 -4.92 -4.41
C GLU A 14 11.04 -4.79 -4.94
N PRO A 15 10.03 -5.00 -4.07
CA PRO A 15 8.64 -4.77 -4.43
C PRO A 15 8.35 -3.28 -4.62
N ILE A 16 7.43 -2.97 -5.53
CA ILE A 16 6.99 -1.59 -5.76
C ILE A 16 6.01 -1.18 -4.66
N VAL A 17 6.48 -0.34 -3.74
CA VAL A 17 5.71 0.06 -2.56
C VAL A 17 5.59 1.58 -2.49
N VAL A 18 4.35 2.07 -2.40
CA VAL A 18 4.03 3.48 -2.17
C VAL A 18 3.32 3.67 -0.83
N GLY A 19 3.41 4.88 -0.27
CA GLY A 19 2.70 5.22 0.96
C GLY A 19 3.31 4.64 2.24
N GLY A 20 2.44 4.22 3.17
CA GLY A 20 2.81 3.97 4.57
C GLY A 20 3.57 2.67 4.84
N HIS A 21 3.71 1.80 3.85
CA HIS A 21 4.28 0.46 4.00
C HIS A 21 5.71 0.31 3.45
N LYS A 22 6.32 1.43 3.00
CA LYS A 22 7.72 1.44 2.55
C LYS A 22 8.63 0.89 3.65
N GLY A 23 9.49 -0.06 3.29
CA GLY A 23 10.43 -0.73 4.21
C GLY A 23 9.80 -1.82 5.09
N VAL A 24 8.50 -2.10 4.97
CA VAL A 24 7.81 -3.16 5.75
C VAL A 24 7.37 -4.32 4.86
N ILE A 25 7.13 -4.05 3.56
CA ILE A 25 6.81 -5.07 2.57
C ILE A 25 8.12 -5.58 1.95
N GLN A 26 8.24 -6.90 1.83
CA GLN A 26 9.39 -7.59 1.28
C GLN A 26 8.95 -8.57 0.19
N ARG A 27 9.89 -9.11 -0.59
CA ARG A 27 9.58 -10.25 -1.48
C ARG A 27 9.22 -11.48 -0.66
N GLY A 28 8.22 -12.21 -1.15
CA GLY A 28 7.85 -13.50 -0.58
C GLY A 28 8.43 -14.68 -1.36
N PRO A 29 8.20 -15.90 -0.86
CA PRO A 29 8.43 -17.11 -1.66
C PRO A 29 7.52 -17.10 -2.90
N LYS A 30 8.04 -17.53 -4.05
CA LYS A 30 7.23 -17.60 -5.28
C LYS A 30 5.98 -18.47 -5.07
N ALA A 31 4.89 -18.08 -5.72
CA ALA A 31 3.69 -18.89 -5.75
C ALA A 31 3.92 -20.18 -6.58
N PRO A 32 3.07 -21.21 -6.45
CA PRO A 32 3.24 -22.48 -7.18
C PRO A 32 3.23 -22.35 -8.71
N ASN A 33 2.63 -21.28 -9.22
CA ASN A 33 2.61 -20.92 -10.64
C ASN A 33 3.80 -20.02 -11.08
N ASP A 34 4.84 -19.89 -10.25
CA ASP A 34 6.03 -19.04 -10.44
C ASP A 34 5.77 -17.52 -10.40
N SER A 35 4.55 -17.07 -10.09
CA SER A 35 4.24 -15.65 -9.89
C SER A 35 4.99 -15.05 -8.70
N ALA A 36 5.42 -13.80 -8.84
CA ALA A 36 6.05 -13.06 -7.76
C ALA A 36 5.04 -12.77 -6.63
N THR A 37 5.55 -12.75 -5.40
CA THR A 37 4.77 -12.50 -4.20
C THR A 37 5.43 -11.45 -3.33
N ILE A 38 4.63 -10.90 -2.42
CA ILE A 38 5.08 -9.99 -1.38
C ILE A 38 4.68 -10.51 -0.01
N THR A 39 5.48 -10.22 1.00
CA THR A 39 5.18 -10.51 2.39
C THR A 39 5.05 -9.24 3.20
N LYS A 40 4.19 -9.29 4.22
CA LYS A 40 4.02 -8.21 5.19
C LYS A 40 3.61 -8.75 6.55
N LYS A 41 4.01 -8.03 7.59
CA LYS A 41 3.42 -8.18 8.92
C LYS A 41 1.98 -7.68 8.91
N SER A 42 1.11 -8.45 9.52
CA SER A 42 -0.33 -8.26 9.50
C SER A 42 -0.95 -8.48 10.88
N THR A 43 -2.07 -7.80 11.09
CA THR A 43 -2.89 -7.94 12.29
C THR A 43 -3.78 -9.16 12.16
N GLY A 44 -4.30 -9.67 13.28
CA GLY A 44 -5.27 -10.76 13.27
C GLY A 44 -6.52 -10.42 12.45
N TRP A 45 -6.93 -9.14 12.43
CA TRP A 45 -8.02 -8.65 11.59
C TRP A 45 -7.78 -8.87 10.10
N GLU A 46 -6.57 -8.55 9.62
CA GLU A 46 -6.23 -8.70 8.21
C GLU A 46 -6.15 -10.17 7.81
N VAL A 47 -5.55 -11.01 8.65
CA VAL A 47 -5.50 -12.46 8.43
C VAL A 47 -6.89 -13.08 8.41
N LEU A 48 -7.77 -12.69 9.34
CA LEU A 48 -9.16 -13.14 9.38
C LEU A 48 -9.86 -12.88 8.05
N MET A 49 -9.73 -11.67 7.50
CA MET A 49 -10.32 -11.32 6.21
C MET A 49 -9.73 -12.14 5.05
N TYR A 50 -8.40 -12.25 4.95
CA TYR A 50 -7.77 -13.02 3.87
C TYR A 50 -8.08 -14.51 3.94
N LEU A 51 -8.11 -15.11 5.14
CA LEU A 51 -8.53 -16.50 5.31
C LEU A 51 -10.01 -16.68 4.96
N GLY A 52 -10.88 -15.75 5.36
CA GLY A 52 -12.29 -15.78 4.97
C GLY A 52 -12.48 -15.78 3.45
N MET A 53 -11.73 -14.92 2.74
CA MET A 53 -11.68 -14.87 1.27
C MET A 53 -11.14 -16.17 0.66
N ALA A 54 -10.01 -16.68 1.15
CA ALA A 54 -9.37 -17.89 0.64
C ALA A 54 -10.22 -19.15 0.86
N LEU A 55 -10.83 -19.28 2.04
CA LEU A 55 -11.71 -20.39 2.40
C LEU A 55 -13.13 -20.25 1.87
N ARG A 56 -13.46 -19.08 1.28
CA ARG A 56 -14.77 -18.79 0.69
C ARG A 56 -15.93 -19.02 1.68
N ILE A 57 -15.78 -18.51 2.89
CA ILE A 57 -16.69 -18.80 4.02
C ILE A 57 -18.14 -18.34 3.77
N ASP A 58 -18.33 -17.31 2.94
CA ASP A 58 -19.63 -16.80 2.52
C ASP A 58 -19.52 -16.06 1.17
N GLU A 59 -20.66 -15.62 0.63
CA GLU A 59 -20.76 -14.90 -0.64
C GLU A 59 -20.02 -13.55 -0.61
N THR A 60 -20.06 -12.83 0.51
CA THR A 60 -19.39 -11.52 0.65
C THR A 60 -17.87 -11.68 0.55
N MET A 61 -17.32 -12.70 1.21
CA MET A 61 -15.90 -13.01 1.12
C MET A 61 -15.49 -13.49 -0.27
N CYS A 62 -16.37 -14.18 -0.99
CA CYS A 62 -16.13 -14.53 -2.39
C CYS A 62 -16.05 -13.29 -3.29
N GLU A 63 -16.93 -12.30 -3.10
CA GLU A 63 -16.92 -11.05 -3.85
C GLU A 63 -15.65 -10.22 -3.54
N LEU A 64 -15.29 -10.11 -2.25
CA LEU A 64 -14.08 -9.42 -1.83
C LEU A 64 -12.81 -10.06 -2.40
N ALA A 65 -12.78 -11.40 -2.49
CA ALA A 65 -11.65 -12.13 -3.06
C ALA A 65 -11.37 -11.77 -4.53
N ALA A 66 -12.37 -11.31 -5.27
CA ALA A 66 -12.20 -10.87 -6.65
C ALA A 66 -11.52 -9.49 -6.78
N MET A 67 -11.47 -8.71 -5.70
CA MET A 67 -10.89 -7.35 -5.68
C MET A 67 -9.58 -7.26 -4.89
N ALA A 68 -9.34 -8.18 -3.95
CA ALA A 68 -8.14 -8.19 -3.12
C ALA A 68 -7.00 -9.01 -3.76
N PRO A 69 -5.73 -8.71 -3.44
CA PRO A 69 -4.62 -9.58 -3.80
C PRO A 69 -4.82 -11.00 -3.25
N THR A 70 -4.54 -12.02 -4.06
CA THR A 70 -4.70 -13.41 -3.64
C THR A 70 -3.73 -13.77 -2.51
N LEU A 71 -4.27 -14.39 -1.45
CA LEU A 71 -3.47 -14.95 -0.36
C LEU A 71 -2.80 -16.25 -0.82
N VAL A 72 -1.47 -16.29 -0.75
CA VAL A 72 -0.64 -17.45 -1.14
C VAL A 72 -0.30 -18.31 0.07
N ALA A 73 0.10 -17.67 1.18
CA ALA A 73 0.49 -18.36 2.40
C ALA A 73 0.32 -17.46 3.63
N VAL A 74 0.23 -18.08 4.80
CA VAL A 74 0.24 -17.41 6.10
C VAL A 74 1.36 -17.96 6.97
N LEU A 75 1.88 -17.11 7.85
CA LEU A 75 2.82 -17.49 8.91
C LEU A 75 2.19 -17.07 10.24
N SER A 76 1.92 -18.06 11.09
CA SER A 76 1.33 -17.82 12.40
C SER A 76 2.36 -17.18 13.36
N PRO A 77 1.91 -16.50 14.43
CA PRO A 77 2.82 -15.92 15.42
C PRO A 77 3.70 -16.96 16.13
N GLU A 78 3.21 -18.19 16.27
CA GLU A 78 3.91 -19.29 16.95
C GLU A 78 5.02 -19.86 16.05
N GLU A 79 4.76 -19.91 14.74
CA GLU A 79 5.68 -20.45 13.74
C GLU A 79 6.66 -19.40 13.20
N GLU A 80 6.56 -18.13 13.62
CA GLU A 80 7.46 -17.06 13.17
C GLU A 80 8.94 -17.42 13.35
N ASN A 81 9.29 -18.07 14.46
CA ASN A 81 10.66 -18.51 14.74
C ASN A 81 11.09 -19.72 13.88
N SER A 82 10.13 -20.51 13.40
CA SER A 82 10.38 -21.65 12.52
C SER A 82 10.52 -21.23 11.05
N GLY A 83 9.91 -20.10 10.67
CA GLY A 83 9.85 -19.61 9.29
C GLY A 83 9.03 -20.49 8.34
N VAL A 84 8.24 -21.43 8.87
CA VAL A 84 7.44 -22.38 8.07
C VAL A 84 6.16 -21.70 7.59
N TRP A 85 6.05 -21.49 6.28
CA TRP A 85 4.86 -20.91 5.67
C TRP A 85 3.78 -21.97 5.41
N ILE A 86 2.56 -21.70 5.87
CA ILE A 86 1.38 -22.53 5.58
C ILE A 86 0.75 -22.02 4.28
N THR A 87 1.01 -22.75 3.18
CA THR A 87 0.50 -22.41 1.84
C THR A 87 -0.98 -22.73 1.71
N VAL A 88 -1.73 -21.83 1.09
CA VAL A 88 -3.21 -21.92 0.95
C VAL A 88 -3.64 -22.98 -0.06
N GLU A 89 -2.92 -23.15 -1.17
CA GLU A 89 -3.32 -24.07 -2.26
C GLU A 89 -3.20 -25.56 -1.89
N LYS A 90 -2.48 -25.88 -0.81
CA LYS A 90 -2.31 -27.27 -0.39
C LYS A 90 -3.52 -27.75 0.41
N GLU A 91 -4.25 -28.71 -0.15
CA GLU A 91 -5.43 -29.32 0.50
C GLU A 91 -5.13 -29.87 1.91
N GLU A 92 -3.93 -30.41 2.14
CA GLU A 92 -3.48 -30.88 3.47
C GLU A 92 -3.47 -29.79 4.55
N ASN A 93 -3.28 -28.52 4.15
CA ASN A 93 -3.27 -27.39 5.07
C ASN A 93 -4.66 -26.86 5.38
N ARG A 94 -5.69 -27.26 4.62
CA ARG A 94 -7.06 -26.72 4.74
C ARG A 94 -7.62 -26.82 6.17
N PRO A 95 -7.51 -27.96 6.88
CA PRO A 95 -7.99 -28.05 8.27
C PRO A 95 -7.30 -27.07 9.23
N LEU A 96 -6.00 -26.84 9.04
CA LEU A 96 -5.23 -25.89 9.86
C LEU A 96 -5.64 -24.45 9.58
N LEU A 97 -5.83 -24.09 8.30
CA LEU A 97 -6.28 -22.76 7.90
C LEU A 97 -7.71 -22.47 8.41
N GLU A 98 -8.61 -23.46 8.36
CA GLU A 98 -9.95 -23.38 8.95
C GLU A 98 -9.87 -23.19 10.47
N ALA A 99 -8.95 -23.87 11.16
CA ALA A 99 -8.73 -23.70 12.59
C ALA A 99 -8.25 -22.29 12.94
N PHE A 100 -7.25 -21.76 12.22
CA PHE A 100 -6.79 -20.37 12.41
C PHE A 100 -7.91 -19.36 12.16
N HIS A 101 -8.69 -19.55 11.11
CA HIS A 101 -9.84 -18.69 10.82
C HIS A 101 -10.85 -18.71 11.97
N GLU A 102 -11.22 -19.89 12.47
CA GLU A 102 -12.20 -20.03 13.55
C GLU A 102 -11.69 -19.44 14.87
N GLU A 103 -10.40 -19.58 15.18
CA GLU A 103 -9.79 -18.95 16.34
C GLU A 103 -9.85 -17.42 16.27
N LEU A 104 -9.42 -16.84 15.14
CA LEU A 104 -9.47 -15.39 14.92
C LEU A 104 -10.91 -14.88 14.92
N ARG A 105 -11.86 -15.65 14.39
CA ARG A 105 -13.29 -15.33 14.43
C ARG A 105 -13.83 -15.34 15.86
N LYS A 106 -13.43 -16.30 16.71
CA LYS A 106 -13.79 -16.28 18.13
C LYS A 106 -13.16 -15.08 18.83
N ALA A 107 -11.90 -14.79 18.58
CA ALA A 107 -11.20 -13.65 19.18
C ALA A 107 -11.85 -12.31 18.79
N SER A 108 -12.29 -12.16 17.54
CA SER A 108 -12.95 -10.94 17.07
C SER A 108 -14.27 -10.65 17.79
N VAL A 109 -15.10 -11.68 18.03
CA VAL A 109 -16.39 -11.54 18.72
C VAL A 109 -16.23 -11.03 20.16
N HIS A 110 -15.14 -11.40 20.83
CA HIS A 110 -14.87 -10.96 22.21
C HIS A 110 -14.11 -9.64 22.30
N THR A 111 -13.82 -9.01 21.15
CA THR A 111 -13.01 -7.78 21.12
C THR A 111 -13.88 -6.54 21.30
N HIS A 112 -13.80 -5.91 22.48
CA HIS A 112 -14.46 -4.65 22.79
C HIS A 112 -13.44 -3.50 22.88
N GLY A 113 -13.09 -2.93 21.73
CA GLY A 113 -12.02 -1.94 21.63
C GLY A 113 -10.69 -2.57 21.21
N TYR A 114 -9.57 -1.98 21.62
CA TYR A 114 -8.24 -2.51 21.28
C TYR A 114 -8.03 -3.90 21.90
N SER A 115 -7.56 -4.85 21.09
CA SER A 115 -7.17 -6.20 21.48
C SER A 115 -5.76 -6.48 20.99
N GLU A 116 -4.84 -6.76 21.89
CA GLU A 116 -3.45 -7.04 21.53
C GLU A 116 -3.33 -8.21 20.55
N VAL A 117 -4.19 -9.23 20.69
CA VAL A 117 -4.24 -10.41 19.80
C VAL A 117 -4.64 -10.00 18.38
N MET A 118 -5.68 -9.16 18.25
CA MET A 118 -6.25 -8.82 16.95
C MET A 118 -5.57 -7.62 16.29
N ASP A 119 -5.09 -6.65 17.06
CA ASP A 119 -4.60 -5.35 16.59
C ASP A 119 -3.07 -5.26 16.47
N THR A 120 -2.32 -6.17 17.10
CA THR A 120 -0.85 -6.21 16.95
C THR A 120 -0.46 -6.96 15.68
N ALA A 121 0.50 -6.43 14.93
CA ALA A 121 0.97 -7.01 13.68
C ALA A 121 1.95 -8.18 13.92
N ARG A 122 1.44 -9.29 14.45
CA ARG A 122 2.22 -10.49 14.81
C ARG A 122 2.21 -11.57 13.73
N TRP A 123 1.17 -11.58 12.90
CA TRP A 123 1.06 -12.52 11.80
C TRP A 123 1.90 -12.05 10.62
N SER A 124 2.18 -12.95 9.69
CA SER A 124 2.66 -12.55 8.36
C SER A 124 1.80 -13.17 7.28
N VAL A 125 1.49 -12.40 6.25
CA VAL A 125 0.79 -12.88 5.05
C VAL A 125 1.72 -12.80 3.84
N CYS A 126 1.58 -13.76 2.95
CA CYS A 126 2.19 -13.78 1.63
C CYS A 126 1.09 -13.59 0.59
N LEU A 127 1.19 -12.54 -0.23
CA LEU A 127 0.18 -12.16 -1.21
C LEU A 127 0.81 -12.13 -2.61
N ILE A 128 0.01 -12.35 -3.65
CA ILE A 128 0.47 -12.12 -5.04
C ILE A 128 0.90 -10.66 -5.21
N ASP A 129 2.04 -10.44 -5.87
CA ASP A 129 2.44 -9.11 -6.31
C ASP A 129 1.62 -8.70 -7.53
N VAL A 130 0.70 -7.76 -7.35
CA VAL A 130 -0.16 -7.25 -8.42
C VAL A 130 0.58 -6.42 -9.46
N THR A 131 1.85 -6.09 -9.23
CA THR A 131 2.71 -5.36 -10.17
C THR A 131 3.66 -6.29 -10.94
N ASP A 132 3.61 -7.60 -10.68
CA ASP A 132 4.47 -8.57 -11.33
C ASP A 132 4.29 -8.54 -12.86
N GLY A 133 5.42 -8.66 -13.57
CA GLY A 133 5.47 -8.59 -15.04
C GLY A 133 5.16 -7.22 -15.67
N MET A 134 4.85 -6.18 -14.89
CA MET A 134 4.63 -4.83 -15.43
C MET A 134 5.95 -4.12 -15.72
N LEU A 135 6.08 -3.52 -16.91
CA LEU A 135 7.31 -2.81 -17.33
C LEU A 135 7.49 -1.44 -16.66
N LEU A 136 6.43 -0.63 -16.64
CA LEU A 136 6.42 0.72 -16.05
C LEU A 136 5.14 0.93 -15.22
N PRO A 137 4.96 0.18 -14.13
CA PRO A 137 3.73 0.26 -13.34
C PRO A 137 3.61 1.60 -12.62
N CYS A 138 2.53 2.32 -12.92
CA CYS A 138 2.07 3.44 -12.10
C CYS A 138 1.20 2.91 -10.95
N VAL A 139 1.53 3.29 -9.70
CA VAL A 139 0.87 2.77 -8.50
C VAL A 139 0.39 3.93 -7.64
N ALA A 140 -0.86 3.90 -7.19
CA ALA A 140 -1.40 4.87 -6.25
C ALA A 140 -2.00 4.18 -5.02
N ASP A 141 -1.57 4.59 -3.82
CA ASP A 141 -2.21 4.21 -2.55
C ASP A 141 -3.28 5.26 -2.23
N ILE A 142 -4.55 4.86 -2.26
CA ILE A 142 -5.69 5.73 -1.96
C ILE A 142 -6.44 5.17 -0.75
N LYS A 143 -6.58 6.00 0.29
CA LYS A 143 -7.44 5.66 1.43
C LYS A 143 -8.88 6.03 1.13
N ILE A 144 -9.78 5.11 1.44
CA ILE A 144 -11.23 5.23 1.24
C ILE A 144 -11.92 5.44 2.59
N GLY A 145 -12.96 6.27 2.61
CA GLY A 145 -13.82 6.55 3.76
C GLY A 145 -13.55 7.89 4.46
N TYR A 146 -14.61 8.50 4.99
CA TYR A 146 -14.55 9.76 5.74
C TYR A 146 -13.90 9.61 7.11
N ILE A 147 -14.13 8.46 7.75
CA ILE A 147 -13.67 8.16 9.11
C ILE A 147 -12.41 7.30 9.02
N ARG A 148 -11.36 7.71 9.75
CA ARG A 148 -10.02 7.09 9.66
C ARG A 148 -9.68 6.17 10.84
N HIS A 149 -10.67 5.91 11.68
CA HIS A 149 -10.54 5.10 12.87
C HIS A 149 -11.73 4.18 13.02
N SER A 150 -11.54 3.15 13.82
CA SER A 150 -12.53 2.19 14.28
C SER A 150 -12.60 2.22 15.81
N PRO A 151 -13.60 1.58 16.43
CA PRO A 151 -13.61 1.35 17.87
C PRO A 151 -12.33 0.67 18.41
N HIS A 152 -11.63 -0.07 17.55
CA HIS A 152 -10.40 -0.82 17.89
C HIS A 152 -9.11 -0.01 17.70
N THR A 153 -9.20 1.24 17.24
CA THR A 153 -8.01 2.05 16.99
C THR A 153 -7.29 2.40 18.29
N PRO A 154 -5.98 2.10 18.42
CA PRO A 154 -5.23 2.39 19.64
C PRO A 154 -5.24 3.88 20.04
N PRO A 155 -5.22 4.23 21.33
CA PRO A 155 -5.30 5.61 21.81
C PRO A 155 -4.22 6.56 21.23
N GLU A 156 -2.99 6.08 21.10
CA GLU A 156 -1.87 6.85 20.54
C GLU A 156 -2.05 7.11 19.04
N LYS A 157 -2.59 6.14 18.30
CA LYS A 157 -2.98 6.32 16.89
C LYS A 157 -4.16 7.29 16.76
N MET A 158 -5.13 7.21 17.68
CA MET A 158 -6.23 8.16 17.75
C MET A 158 -5.77 9.59 17.98
N ALA A 159 -4.82 9.82 18.91
CA ALA A 159 -4.24 11.14 19.15
C ALA A 159 -3.57 11.72 17.89
N ARG A 160 -2.84 10.88 17.13
CA ARG A 160 -2.23 11.27 15.85
C ARG A 160 -3.27 11.58 14.78
N ILE A 161 -4.36 10.81 14.72
CA ILE A 161 -5.46 11.07 13.78
C ILE A 161 -6.12 12.40 14.09
N LYS A 162 -6.46 12.65 15.36
CA LYS A 162 -7.03 13.92 15.84
C LYS A 162 -6.15 15.12 15.51
N LYS A 163 -4.83 15.02 15.73
CA LYS A 163 -3.88 16.09 15.41
C LYS A 163 -3.79 16.39 13.90
N LYS A 164 -3.93 15.37 13.05
CA LYS A 164 -3.80 15.55 11.60
C LYS A 164 -5.11 15.95 10.92
N ARG A 165 -6.10 15.07 11.02
CA ARG A 165 -7.40 15.17 10.33
C ARG A 165 -8.29 14.04 10.83
N LEU A 166 -9.24 14.35 11.71
CA LEU A 166 -10.17 13.37 12.30
C LEU A 166 -11.17 12.85 11.26
N ILE A 167 -11.78 13.77 10.51
CA ILE A 167 -12.73 13.50 9.43
C ILE A 167 -12.13 14.02 8.13
N GLN A 168 -12.16 13.19 7.08
CA GLN A 168 -11.71 13.60 5.75
C GLN A 168 -12.76 14.49 5.08
N PRO A 169 -12.37 15.52 4.32
CA PRO A 169 -13.32 16.34 3.59
C PRO A 169 -13.99 15.57 2.43
N LEU A 170 -13.27 14.58 1.88
CA LEU A 170 -13.74 13.71 0.81
C LEU A 170 -13.56 12.24 1.20
N ALA A 171 -14.30 11.36 0.56
CA ALA A 171 -14.24 9.92 0.80
C ALA A 171 -12.95 9.27 0.29
N ILE A 172 -12.09 9.98 -0.44
CA ILE A 172 -10.81 9.47 -0.94
C ILE A 172 -9.66 10.38 -0.54
N ARG A 173 -8.47 9.80 -0.37
CA ARG A 173 -7.24 10.56 -0.15
C ARG A 173 -6.01 9.80 -0.60
N LEU A 174 -5.22 10.44 -1.46
CA LEU A 174 -3.94 9.93 -1.92
C LEU A 174 -2.92 9.83 -0.76
N CYS A 175 -2.31 8.67 -0.58
CA CYS A 175 -1.38 8.36 0.49
C CYS A 175 0.03 8.02 -0.02
N GLY A 176 0.17 7.89 -1.33
CA GLY A 176 1.42 7.87 -2.05
C GLY A 176 1.16 7.51 -3.50
N ALA A 177 2.08 7.86 -4.39
CA ALA A 177 2.03 7.42 -5.77
C ALA A 177 3.44 7.22 -6.35
N LEU A 178 3.54 6.27 -7.28
CA LEU A 178 4.63 6.11 -8.23
C LEU A 178 4.02 6.37 -9.60
N HIS A 179 4.62 7.28 -10.35
CA HIS A 179 4.09 7.72 -11.64
C HIS A 179 5.24 7.90 -12.64
N TYR A 180 4.94 7.65 -13.92
CA TYR A 180 5.86 7.85 -15.03
C TYR A 180 5.23 8.83 -16.03
N PHE A 181 6.01 9.83 -16.44
CA PHE A 181 5.57 10.82 -17.42
C PHE A 181 6.70 11.20 -18.37
N TYR A 182 6.38 11.74 -19.53
CA TYR A 182 7.33 12.24 -20.51
C TYR A 182 7.64 13.70 -20.23
N ARG A 183 8.92 14.04 -20.13
CA ARG A 183 9.41 15.42 -20.19
C ARG A 183 10.15 15.63 -21.50
N THR A 184 9.86 16.74 -22.18
CA THR A 184 10.64 17.17 -23.34
C THR A 184 11.84 17.99 -22.88
N ILE A 185 13.05 17.55 -23.19
CA ILE A 185 14.30 18.26 -22.91
C ILE A 185 15.05 18.38 -24.24
N SER A 186 15.31 19.61 -24.68
CA SER A 186 16.07 19.87 -25.92
C SER A 186 15.59 19.08 -27.15
N ASP A 187 14.28 19.10 -27.39
CA ASP A 187 13.57 18.40 -28.48
C ASP A 187 13.56 16.86 -28.41
N GLU A 188 14.06 16.26 -27.33
CA GLU A 188 13.95 14.82 -27.05
C GLU A 188 12.90 14.55 -25.96
N GLN A 189 12.14 13.45 -26.11
CA GLN A 189 11.21 12.97 -25.08
C GLN A 189 11.90 11.94 -24.18
N CYS A 190 11.98 12.26 -22.89
CA CYS A 190 12.54 11.38 -21.87
C CYS A 190 11.45 10.95 -20.89
N ILE A 191 11.45 9.67 -20.51
CA ILE A 191 10.57 9.17 -19.43
C ILE A 191 11.20 9.57 -18.09
N GLU A 192 10.44 10.28 -17.28
CA GLU A 192 10.76 10.56 -15.89
C GLU A 192 9.92 9.72 -14.96
N ARG A 193 10.56 9.31 -13.85
CA ARG A 193 9.93 8.60 -12.74
C ARG A 193 9.77 9.56 -11.59
N GLU A 194 8.56 9.70 -11.07
CA GLU A 194 8.31 10.46 -9.86
C GLU A 194 7.66 9.62 -8.76
N THR A 195 8.00 9.94 -7.51
CA THR A 195 7.32 9.41 -6.33
C THR A 195 6.71 10.56 -5.55
N CYS A 196 5.41 10.45 -5.30
CA CYS A 196 4.64 11.37 -4.45
C CYS A 196 4.44 10.72 -3.08
N GLU A 197 4.91 11.38 -2.03
CA GLU A 197 4.71 10.92 -0.65
C GLU A 197 3.32 11.29 -0.13
N LYS A 198 2.94 10.72 1.02
CA LYS A 198 1.65 10.91 1.70
C LYS A 198 1.21 12.37 1.92
N ASP A 199 2.16 13.31 1.88
CA ASP A 199 1.88 14.73 2.13
C ASP A 199 1.07 15.34 0.99
N ILE A 200 1.16 14.81 -0.24
CA ILE A 200 0.36 15.26 -1.38
C ILE A 200 -1.14 15.22 -1.06
N GLY A 201 -1.66 14.12 -0.48
CA GLY A 201 -3.07 13.99 -0.18
C GLY A 201 -3.54 14.83 1.02
N TYR A 202 -2.63 15.37 1.82
CA TYR A 202 -3.00 16.37 2.83
C TYR A 202 -3.14 17.78 2.24
N LEU A 203 -2.45 18.06 1.13
CA LEU A 203 -2.50 19.33 0.39
C LEU A 203 -3.73 19.44 -0.54
N LEU A 204 -4.39 18.31 -0.85
CA LEU A 204 -5.63 18.34 -1.62
C LEU A 204 -6.81 18.70 -0.71
N HIS A 205 -7.44 19.85 -0.96
CA HIS A 205 -8.50 20.39 -0.11
C HIS A 205 -9.87 20.36 -0.80
N THR A 206 -9.90 20.47 -2.13
CA THR A 206 -11.12 20.54 -2.93
C THR A 206 -11.28 19.32 -3.82
N GLU A 207 -12.50 19.09 -4.31
CA GLU A 207 -12.77 18.08 -5.33
C GLU A 207 -11.94 18.35 -6.61
N GLU A 208 -11.79 19.62 -6.99
CA GLU A 208 -11.01 20.01 -8.15
C GLU A 208 -9.51 19.67 -8.01
N ASP A 209 -8.93 19.83 -6.80
CA ASP A 209 -7.55 19.42 -6.54
C ASP A 209 -7.38 17.91 -6.74
N HIS A 210 -8.32 17.11 -6.23
CA HIS A 210 -8.32 15.67 -6.40
C HIS A 210 -8.49 15.28 -7.87
N ARG A 211 -9.40 15.94 -8.60
CA ARG A 211 -9.62 15.70 -10.02
C ARG A 211 -8.36 15.98 -10.84
N ARG A 212 -7.67 17.09 -10.58
CA ARG A 212 -6.40 17.44 -11.27
C ARG A 212 -5.31 16.42 -10.96
N CYS A 213 -5.16 16.04 -9.70
CA CYS A 213 -4.16 15.07 -9.26
C CYS A 213 -4.39 13.69 -9.88
N LEU A 214 -5.63 13.20 -9.89
CA LEU A 214 -5.99 11.92 -10.51
C LEU A 214 -5.82 11.96 -12.03
N ARG A 215 -6.17 13.07 -12.69
CA ARG A 215 -5.91 13.25 -14.13
C ARG A 215 -4.42 13.20 -14.46
N ALA A 216 -3.58 13.81 -13.63
CA ALA A 216 -2.13 13.72 -13.79
C ALA A 216 -1.66 12.27 -13.63
N PHE A 217 -2.12 11.55 -12.60
CA PHE A 217 -1.76 10.14 -12.38
C PHE A 217 -2.11 9.21 -13.56
N PHE A 218 -3.24 9.46 -14.23
CA PHE A 218 -3.66 8.70 -15.42
C PHE A 218 -3.09 9.26 -16.74
N SER A 219 -2.15 10.20 -16.69
CA SER A 219 -1.57 10.86 -17.86
C SER A 219 -0.05 10.75 -17.88
N SER A 220 0.50 10.20 -18.94
CA SER A 220 1.95 10.22 -19.17
C SER A 220 2.48 11.58 -19.63
N ALA A 221 1.64 12.60 -19.79
CA ALA A 221 2.06 13.91 -20.31
C ALA A 221 2.30 14.97 -19.22
N VAL A 222 1.90 14.69 -17.97
CA VAL A 222 1.88 15.71 -16.92
C VAL A 222 2.38 15.11 -15.61
N SER A 223 3.31 15.83 -14.96
CA SER A 223 3.76 15.53 -13.60
C SER A 223 2.62 15.68 -12.58
N MET A 224 2.54 14.75 -11.63
CA MET A 224 1.65 14.85 -10.47
C MET A 224 2.13 15.92 -9.48
N LYS A 225 3.44 16.15 -9.40
CA LYS A 225 3.99 17.28 -8.65
C LYS A 225 3.79 18.53 -9.50
N GLN A 226 2.84 19.38 -9.10
CA GLN A 226 2.68 20.69 -9.75
C GLN A 226 3.99 21.49 -9.59
N GLU A 227 4.59 21.92 -10.70
CA GLU A 227 5.68 22.89 -10.68
C GLU A 227 5.11 24.21 -10.15
N GLY A 228 5.45 24.61 -8.91
CA GLY A 228 4.94 25.86 -8.35
C GLY A 228 4.96 26.05 -6.83
N SER A 229 5.31 25.07 -6.00
CA SER A 229 5.65 25.35 -4.59
C SER A 229 7.11 25.80 -4.52
N GLY A 230 7.34 27.09 -4.75
CA GLY A 230 8.67 27.68 -4.84
C GLY A 230 9.59 27.25 -3.70
N ASN A 231 10.75 26.68 -4.07
CA ASN A 231 11.97 27.02 -3.36
C ASN A 231 12.07 28.54 -3.42
N LYS A 232 11.75 29.21 -2.30
CA LYS A 232 12.23 30.56 -2.11
C LYS A 232 13.75 30.47 -2.19
N CYS A 233 14.27 31.03 -3.28
CA CYS A 233 15.62 31.52 -3.39
C CYS A 233 15.99 32.15 -2.03
N GLY A 234 17.04 31.65 -1.40
CA GLY A 234 17.59 32.27 -0.21
C GLY A 234 18.22 33.60 -0.59
N GLU A 235 17.40 34.64 -0.69
CA GLU A 235 17.88 36.02 -0.65
C GLU A 235 17.99 36.44 0.80
N SER A 236 19.19 36.31 1.36
CA SER A 236 19.69 37.12 2.47
C SER A 236 21.22 36.98 2.57
N GLU A 237 21.96 37.26 1.49
CA GLU A 237 23.34 37.75 1.65
C GLU A 237 23.30 39.27 1.60
N VAL A 238 23.37 39.83 2.79
CA VAL A 238 23.58 41.25 3.04
C VAL A 238 24.98 41.61 2.57
N CYS A 239 25.09 42.42 1.52
CA CYS A 239 26.34 43.13 1.21
C CYS A 239 26.68 44.09 2.37
N PRO A 240 27.90 44.04 2.94
CA PRO A 240 28.39 45.15 3.73
C PRO A 240 29.02 46.18 2.79
N ARG A 241 28.45 47.40 2.77
CA ARG A 241 29.22 48.61 2.52
C ARG A 241 29.44 49.28 3.87
N GLY A 242 30.70 49.33 4.28
CA GLY A 242 31.22 49.94 5.49
C GLY A 242 32.70 49.66 5.56
#